data_AF-A0A6A0A6U3-F1
#
_entry.id   AF-A0A6A0A6U3-F1
#
_cell.length_a   1.000
_cell.length_b   1.000
_cell.length_c   1.000
_cell.angle_alpha   90.00
_cell.angle_beta   90.00
_cell.angle_gamma   90.00
#
_symmetry.space_group_name_H-M   'P 1'
#
loop_
_entity.id
_entity.type
_entity.pdbx_description
1 polymer ?
#
loop_
_entity_poly.entity_id
_entity_poly.type
_entity_poly.pdbx_seq_one_letter_code
_entity_poly.pdbx_strand_id
1 'polypeptide(L)'
;MQRVERAKEQEVVELRGKLEAAQGDVRGQLKTKDDKISEILEELASISALYSEAKEQVEQAKNDERELEELREMKSDIERKDKQQAAIIEHQAKRLEELEKLYRDEQVARKRAFNTMEDMKGKIRVFCRVRPILPFEFEKGQTFALNLPDELTVTHPWKDEKKHREYGFDQVFPPGCSQDQVFEDTRHLVQSAVDGYNVCIFAYGQTGSGKTFTIYGNEREPGLTPRGVSELFKIINRDSGKYTFSVTCFMLELYQDSLMDLLLPPQPKGRGGQVADLPKLDIKKDPKGLVTVAGATIVETLY
;
A
#
# COMPACT_ATOMS: atom_id res chain seq x y z
N MET A 1 -52.07 -97.79 92.47
CA MET A 1 -52.00 -97.45 91.04
C MET A 1 -51.92 -95.94 90.74
N GLN A 2 -52.25 -95.01 91.64
CA GLN A 2 -52.21 -93.55 91.37
C GLN A 2 -50.81 -92.87 91.42
N ARG A 3 -49.75 -93.54 91.88
CA ARG A 3 -48.40 -92.93 92.01
C ARG A 3 -47.52 -93.06 90.76
N VAL A 4 -47.78 -94.06 89.91
CA VAL A 4 -46.95 -94.36 88.73
C VAL A 4 -47.36 -93.55 87.51
N GLU A 5 -48.65 -93.24 87.36
CA GLU A 5 -49.15 -92.33 86.30
C GLU A 5 -48.63 -90.90 86.48
N ARG A 6 -48.61 -90.37 87.72
CA ARG A 6 -48.04 -89.05 88.01
C ARG A 6 -46.55 -88.93 87.70
N ALA A 7 -45.78 -90.00 87.90
CA ALA A 7 -44.34 -89.99 87.62
C ALA A 7 -44.05 -90.02 86.11
N LYS A 8 -44.82 -90.81 85.34
CA LYS A 8 -44.75 -90.79 83.86
C LYS A 8 -45.24 -89.48 83.27
N GLU A 9 -46.28 -88.87 83.84
CA GLU A 9 -46.72 -87.52 83.44
C GLU A 9 -45.63 -86.47 83.70
N GLN A 10 -44.92 -86.55 84.85
CA GLN A 10 -43.79 -85.67 85.13
C GLN A 10 -42.61 -85.86 84.15
N GLU A 11 -42.27 -87.10 83.82
CA GLU A 11 -41.18 -87.40 82.88
C GLU A 11 -41.52 -87.00 81.43
N VAL A 12 -42.76 -87.18 80.99
CA VAL A 12 -43.25 -86.70 79.69
C VAL A 12 -43.25 -85.17 79.63
N VAL A 13 -43.60 -84.48 80.72
CA VAL A 13 -43.53 -83.02 80.82
C VAL A 13 -42.07 -82.54 80.79
N GLU A 14 -41.16 -83.23 81.47
CA GLU A 14 -39.73 -82.89 81.47
C GLU A 14 -39.07 -83.12 80.10
N LEU A 15 -39.36 -84.25 79.45
CA LEU A 15 -38.86 -84.55 78.10
C LEU A 15 -39.47 -83.62 77.04
N ARG A 16 -40.75 -83.24 77.18
CA ARG A 16 -41.37 -82.21 76.34
C ARG A 16 -40.72 -80.85 76.55
N GLY A 17 -40.41 -80.48 77.79
CA GLY A 17 -39.69 -79.25 78.10
C GLY A 17 -38.26 -79.22 77.54
N LYS A 18 -37.54 -80.34 77.59
CA LYS A 18 -36.21 -80.50 76.97
C LYS A 18 -36.28 -80.45 75.44
N LEU A 19 -37.30 -81.06 74.84
CA LEU A 19 -37.53 -81.02 73.39
C LEU A 19 -37.92 -79.62 72.93
N GLU A 20 -38.81 -78.92 73.64
CA GLU A 20 -39.16 -77.52 73.37
C GLU A 20 -37.96 -76.58 73.56
N ALA A 21 -37.12 -76.81 74.56
CA ALA A 21 -35.89 -76.06 74.76
C ALA A 21 -34.89 -76.27 73.62
N ALA A 22 -34.65 -77.53 73.21
CA ALA A 22 -33.77 -77.85 72.09
C ALA A 22 -34.32 -77.36 70.74
N GLN A 23 -35.63 -77.45 70.51
CA GLN A 23 -36.30 -76.89 69.34
C GLN A 23 -36.25 -75.36 69.35
N GLY A 24 -36.37 -74.73 70.52
CA GLY A 24 -36.20 -73.29 70.71
C GLY A 24 -34.78 -72.83 70.40
N ASP A 25 -33.77 -73.56 70.86
CA ASP A 25 -32.35 -73.26 70.64
C ASP A 25 -31.95 -73.42 69.16
N VAL A 26 -32.37 -74.52 68.51
CA VAL A 26 -32.18 -74.73 67.07
C VAL A 26 -32.90 -73.66 66.25
N ARG A 27 -34.13 -73.28 66.63
CA ARG A 27 -34.89 -72.22 65.96
C ARG A 27 -34.25 -70.85 66.14
N GLY A 28 -33.66 -70.59 67.31
CA GLY A 28 -32.85 -69.40 67.58
C GLY A 28 -31.60 -69.35 66.72
N GLN A 29 -30.84 -70.45 66.64
CA GLN A 29 -29.65 -70.56 65.78
C GLN A 29 -29.98 -70.43 64.29
N LEU A 30 -31.10 -71.02 63.84
CA LEU A 30 -31.56 -70.90 62.45
C LEU A 30 -31.89 -69.44 62.12
N LYS A 31 -32.65 -68.77 62.98
CA LYS A 31 -32.99 -67.35 62.83
C LYS A 31 -31.75 -66.47 62.80
N THR A 32 -30.78 -66.72 63.68
CA THR A 32 -29.52 -65.96 63.71
C THR A 32 -28.69 -66.16 62.45
N LYS A 33 -28.74 -67.35 61.83
CA LYS A 33 -28.09 -67.62 60.54
C LYS A 33 -28.86 -66.99 59.37
N ASP A 34 -30.18 -67.02 59.37
CA ASP A 34 -31.02 -66.38 58.35
C ASP A 34 -30.85 -64.85 58.37
N ASP A 35 -30.73 -64.25 59.57
CA ASP A 35 -30.46 -62.82 59.74
C ASP A 35 -29.07 -62.47 59.15
N LYS A 36 -28.04 -63.29 59.43
CA LYS A 36 -26.69 -63.13 58.84
C LYS A 36 -26.66 -63.35 57.33
N ILE A 37 -27.43 -64.31 56.82
CA ILE A 37 -27.54 -64.55 55.37
C ILE A 37 -28.18 -63.34 54.71
N SER A 38 -29.22 -62.77 55.31
CA SER A 38 -29.87 -61.56 54.80
C SER A 38 -28.91 -60.36 54.79
N GLU A 39 -28.14 -60.17 55.86
CA GLU A 39 -27.10 -59.14 55.95
C GLU A 39 -26.03 -59.29 54.85
N ILE A 40 -25.51 -60.51 54.66
CA ILE A 40 -24.53 -60.81 53.60
C ILE A 40 -25.12 -60.61 52.20
N LEU A 41 -26.40 -60.92 51.99
CA LEU A 41 -27.07 -60.72 50.70
C LEU A 41 -27.25 -59.23 50.38
N GLU A 42 -27.57 -58.39 51.37
CA GLU A 42 -27.62 -56.94 51.21
C GLU A 42 -26.23 -56.34 50.92
N GLU A 43 -25.19 -56.81 51.63
CA GLU A 43 -23.80 -56.42 51.36
C GLU A 43 -23.36 -56.83 49.94
N LEU A 44 -23.69 -58.06 49.51
CA LEU A 44 -23.38 -58.55 48.16
C LEU A 44 -24.10 -57.73 47.09
N ALA A 45 -25.36 -57.35 47.31
CA ALA A 45 -26.10 -56.49 46.40
C ALA A 45 -25.43 -55.11 46.28
N SER A 46 -25.04 -54.51 47.41
CA SER A 46 -24.33 -53.23 47.47
C SER A 46 -22.98 -53.29 46.74
N ILE A 47 -22.18 -54.31 47.02
CA ILE A 47 -20.89 -54.54 46.35
C ILE A 47 -21.08 -54.76 44.84
N SER A 48 -22.13 -55.49 44.43
CA SER A 48 -22.38 -55.72 43.00
C SER A 48 -22.73 -54.43 42.25
N ALA A 49 -23.49 -53.53 42.90
CA ALA A 49 -23.83 -52.23 42.34
C ALA A 49 -22.60 -51.32 42.22
N LEU A 50 -21.79 -51.23 43.28
CA LEU A 50 -20.51 -50.50 43.25
C LEU A 50 -19.54 -51.08 42.21
N TYR A 51 -19.49 -52.40 42.04
CA TYR A 51 -18.67 -53.05 41.02
C TYR A 51 -19.14 -52.71 39.60
N SER A 52 -20.45 -52.69 39.37
CA SER A 52 -21.02 -52.29 38.07
C SER A 52 -20.67 -50.84 37.73
N GLU A 53 -20.81 -49.93 38.69
CA GLU A 53 -20.50 -48.51 38.52
C GLU A 53 -18.99 -48.28 38.30
N ALA A 54 -18.14 -48.93 39.10
CA ALA A 54 -16.69 -48.88 38.91
C ALA A 54 -16.27 -49.44 37.54
N LYS A 55 -16.94 -50.49 37.05
CA LYS A 55 -16.67 -51.07 35.73
C LYS A 55 -17.04 -50.11 34.60
N GLU A 56 -18.16 -49.41 34.69
CA GLU A 56 -18.53 -48.36 33.72
C GLU A 56 -17.52 -47.21 33.73
N GLN A 57 -17.10 -46.74 34.92
CA GLN A 57 -16.08 -45.69 35.03
C GLN A 57 -14.74 -46.11 34.40
N VAL A 58 -14.34 -47.38 34.55
CA VAL A 58 -13.12 -47.90 33.92
C VAL A 58 -13.23 -47.93 32.40
N GLU A 59 -14.37 -48.33 31.84
CA GLU A 59 -14.57 -48.30 30.38
C GLU A 59 -14.63 -46.86 29.84
N GLN A 60 -15.26 -45.94 30.57
CA GLN A 60 -15.24 -44.51 30.25
C GLN A 60 -13.79 -43.98 30.23
N ALA A 61 -13.01 -44.26 31.27
CA ALA A 61 -11.63 -43.80 31.38
C ALA A 61 -10.73 -44.35 30.27
N LYS A 62 -10.96 -45.60 29.81
CA LYS A 62 -10.24 -46.17 28.66
C LYS A 62 -10.57 -45.46 27.35
N ASN A 63 -11.83 -45.08 27.14
CA ASN A 63 -12.23 -44.32 25.95
C ASN A 63 -11.60 -42.92 25.97
N ASP A 64 -11.64 -42.25 27.12
CA ASP A 64 -11.00 -40.94 27.30
C ASP A 64 -9.48 -41.02 27.08
N GLU A 65 -8.82 -42.08 27.56
CA GLU A 65 -7.38 -42.32 27.33
C GLU A 65 -7.06 -42.46 25.84
N ARG A 66 -7.90 -43.17 25.09
CA ARG A 66 -7.75 -43.32 23.64
C ARG A 66 -7.93 -42.00 22.90
N GLU A 67 -8.95 -41.21 23.24
CA GLU A 67 -9.16 -39.88 22.66
C GLU A 67 -7.99 -38.93 22.99
N LEU A 68 -7.43 -39.02 24.20
CA LEU A 68 -6.27 -38.24 24.61
C LEU A 68 -5.02 -38.60 23.78
N GLU A 69 -4.84 -39.87 23.46
CA GLU A 69 -3.74 -40.36 22.60
C GLU A 69 -3.86 -39.78 21.18
N GLU A 70 -5.07 -39.83 20.58
CA GLU A 70 -5.35 -39.27 19.25
C GLU A 70 -5.13 -37.73 19.22
N LEU A 71 -5.54 -37.02 20.27
CA LEU A 71 -5.31 -35.58 20.40
C LEU A 71 -3.81 -35.24 20.54
N ARG A 72 -3.03 -36.08 21.23
CA ARG A 72 -1.57 -35.89 21.35
C ARG A 72 -0.86 -36.03 20.02
N GLU A 73 -1.24 -37.02 19.21
CA GLU A 73 -0.70 -37.17 17.86
C GLU A 73 -1.05 -35.97 16.97
N MET A 74 -2.31 -35.54 16.97
CA MET A 74 -2.75 -34.38 16.19
C MET A 74 -2.00 -33.10 16.61
N LYS A 75 -1.81 -32.88 17.92
CA LYS A 75 -1.04 -31.74 18.43
C LYS A 75 0.40 -31.76 17.94
N SER A 76 1.05 -32.92 17.96
CA SER A 76 2.42 -33.08 17.44
C SER A 76 2.50 -32.76 15.94
N ASP A 77 1.51 -33.18 15.15
CA ASP A 77 1.44 -32.86 13.73
C ASP A 77 1.23 -31.36 13.46
N ILE A 78 0.39 -30.70 14.27
CA ILE A 78 0.20 -29.25 14.22
C ILE A 78 1.51 -28.54 14.54
N GLU A 79 2.19 -28.90 15.63
CA GLU A 79 3.48 -28.31 16.01
C GLU A 79 4.55 -28.47 14.91
N ARG A 80 4.56 -29.62 14.21
CA ARG A 80 5.46 -29.84 13.07
C ARG A 80 5.11 -28.93 11.90
N LYS A 81 3.82 -28.80 11.55
CA LYS A 81 3.37 -27.91 10.47
C LYS A 81 3.64 -26.45 10.81
N ASP A 82 3.40 -26.02 12.03
CA ASP A 82 3.66 -24.65 12.49
C ASP A 82 5.15 -24.30 12.40
N LYS A 83 6.04 -25.23 12.80
CA LYS A 83 7.49 -25.05 12.63
C LYS A 83 7.89 -24.92 11.15
N GLN A 84 7.32 -25.75 10.27
CA GLN A 84 7.58 -25.65 8.82
C GLN A 84 7.06 -24.33 8.24
N GLN A 85 5.84 -23.92 8.62
CA GLN A 85 5.23 -22.67 8.18
C GLN A 85 6.06 -21.47 8.63
N ALA A 86 6.51 -21.46 9.89
CA ALA A 86 7.36 -20.41 10.45
C ALA A 86 8.68 -20.27 9.67
N ALA A 87 9.34 -21.39 9.33
CA ALA A 87 10.58 -21.37 8.54
C ALA A 87 10.36 -20.82 7.11
N ILE A 88 9.23 -21.14 6.47
CA ILE A 88 8.87 -20.60 5.15
C ILE A 88 8.66 -19.08 5.23
N ILE A 89 7.92 -18.62 6.24
CA ILE A 89 7.66 -17.18 6.45
C ILE A 89 8.98 -16.45 6.70
N GLU A 90 9.87 -16.98 7.52
CA GLU A 90 11.19 -16.37 7.78
C GLU A 90 12.02 -16.26 6.49
N HIS A 91 12.06 -17.32 5.68
CA HIS A 91 12.77 -17.29 4.40
C HIS A 91 12.14 -16.31 3.41
N GLN A 92 10.81 -16.26 3.33
CA GLN A 92 10.11 -15.30 2.48
C GLN A 92 10.37 -13.85 2.92
N ALA A 93 10.35 -13.58 4.22
CA ALA A 93 10.65 -12.26 4.77
C ALA A 93 12.06 -11.78 4.39
N LYS A 94 13.09 -12.64 4.55
CA LYS A 94 14.47 -12.33 4.13
C LYS A 94 14.56 -12.04 2.64
N ARG A 95 13.89 -12.85 1.81
CA ARG A 95 13.91 -12.67 0.36
C ARG A 95 13.19 -11.39 -0.07
N LEU A 96 12.14 -11.00 0.64
CA LEU A 96 11.41 -9.75 0.39
C LEU A 96 12.28 -8.54 0.74
N GLU A 97 12.98 -8.60 1.88
CA GLU A 97 13.94 -7.56 2.29
C GLU A 97 15.10 -7.41 1.28
N GLU A 98 15.66 -8.53 0.81
CA GLU A 98 16.69 -8.52 -0.24
C GLU A 98 16.16 -7.91 -1.55
N LEU A 99 14.94 -8.27 -1.95
CA LEU A 99 14.33 -7.75 -3.16
C LEU A 99 14.04 -6.25 -3.05
N GLU A 100 13.56 -5.77 -1.91
CA GLU A 100 13.36 -4.34 -1.63
C GLU A 100 14.68 -3.56 -1.67
N LYS A 101 15.78 -4.15 -1.16
CA LYS A 101 17.11 -3.55 -1.25
C LYS A 101 17.58 -3.46 -2.71
N LEU A 102 17.54 -4.57 -3.45
CA LEU A 102 17.93 -4.60 -4.86
C LEU A 102 17.09 -3.64 -5.70
N TYR A 103 15.79 -3.55 -5.40
CA TYR A 103 14.89 -2.62 -6.05
C TYR A 103 15.31 -1.17 -5.80
N ARG A 104 15.59 -0.78 -4.55
CA ARG A 104 16.09 0.57 -4.24
C ARG A 104 17.40 0.89 -4.95
N ASP A 105 18.34 -0.05 -4.98
CA ASP A 105 19.63 0.12 -5.66
C ASP A 105 19.44 0.30 -7.18
N GLU A 106 18.55 -0.49 -7.80
CA GLU A 106 18.18 -0.34 -9.21
C GLU A 106 17.56 1.02 -9.49
N GLN A 107 16.63 1.49 -8.65
CA GLN A 107 16.00 2.80 -8.82
C GLN A 107 17.02 3.94 -8.78
N VAL A 108 17.98 3.89 -7.86
CA VAL A 108 19.07 4.87 -7.77
C VAL A 108 19.96 4.80 -9.02
N ALA A 109 20.31 3.60 -9.47
CA ALA A 109 21.12 3.40 -10.67
C ALA A 109 20.41 3.93 -11.93
N ARG A 110 19.11 3.63 -12.07
CA ARG A 110 18.27 4.10 -13.17
C ARG A 110 18.18 5.61 -13.22
N LYS A 111 17.94 6.25 -12.07
CA LYS A 111 17.94 7.71 -11.92
C LYS A 111 19.28 8.30 -12.35
N ARG A 112 20.41 7.72 -11.91
CA ARG A 112 21.75 8.19 -12.31
C ARG A 112 21.99 8.04 -13.81
N ALA A 113 21.66 6.88 -14.38
CA ALA A 113 21.84 6.60 -15.81
C ALA A 113 21.00 7.55 -16.67
N PHE A 114 19.74 7.77 -16.29
CA PHE A 114 18.83 8.69 -16.99
C PHE A 114 19.39 10.12 -17.01
N ASN A 115 19.78 10.66 -15.86
CA ASN A 115 20.32 12.02 -15.77
C ASN A 115 21.69 12.13 -16.46
N THR A 116 22.50 11.07 -16.46
CA THR A 116 23.75 11.05 -17.24
C THR A 116 23.48 11.15 -18.73
N MET A 117 22.46 10.45 -19.23
CA MET A 117 22.06 10.51 -20.64
C MET A 117 21.55 11.92 -21.02
N GLU A 118 20.76 12.56 -20.15
CA GLU A 118 20.32 13.94 -20.39
C GLU A 118 21.49 14.94 -20.31
N ASP A 119 22.42 14.77 -19.38
CA ASP A 119 23.65 15.59 -19.31
C ASP A 119 24.52 15.43 -20.56
N MET A 120 24.58 14.23 -21.15
CA MET A 120 25.29 13.96 -22.41
C MET A 120 24.67 14.68 -23.61
N LYS A 121 23.36 14.95 -23.61
CA LYS A 121 22.71 15.80 -24.63
C LYS A 121 23.04 17.29 -24.46
N GLY A 122 23.65 17.68 -23.35
CA GLY A 122 23.99 19.07 -23.03
C GLY A 122 23.04 19.67 -21.99
N LYS A 123 23.64 20.34 -20.98
CA LYS A 123 22.90 21.01 -19.89
C LYS A 123 22.09 22.22 -20.34
N ILE A 124 22.54 22.86 -21.43
CA ILE A 124 21.85 23.97 -22.08
C ILE A 124 21.65 23.53 -23.52
N ARG A 125 20.39 23.52 -23.96
CA ARG A 125 19.99 23.17 -25.31
C ARG A 125 19.18 24.30 -25.91
N VAL A 126 19.46 24.62 -27.17
CA VAL A 126 18.85 25.68 -27.94
C VAL A 126 18.16 25.05 -29.14
N PHE A 127 16.83 25.11 -29.14
CA PHE A 127 16.00 24.62 -30.23
C PHE A 127 15.47 25.78 -31.08
N CYS A 128 15.43 25.58 -32.39
CA CYS A 128 14.73 26.47 -33.32
C CYS A 128 13.37 25.85 -33.66
N ARG A 129 12.27 26.57 -33.42
CA ARG A 129 10.94 26.16 -33.88
C ARG A 129 10.41 27.13 -34.91
N VAL A 130 10.26 26.67 -36.14
CA VAL A 130 9.72 27.49 -37.23
C VAL A 130 8.22 27.27 -37.31
N ARG A 131 7.43 28.34 -37.20
CA ARG A 131 5.97 28.26 -37.37
C ARG A 131 5.58 28.22 -38.85
N PRO A 132 4.41 27.65 -39.19
CA PRO A 132 3.84 27.78 -40.53
C PRO A 132 3.51 29.22 -40.88
N ILE A 133 3.51 29.51 -42.18
CA ILE A 133 2.97 30.76 -42.72
C ILE A 133 1.45 30.78 -42.52
N LEU A 134 0.93 31.89 -42.02
CA LEU A 134 -0.50 32.03 -41.74
C LEU A 134 -1.26 32.41 -43.02
N PRO A 135 -2.54 32.05 -43.17
CA PRO A 135 -3.31 32.33 -44.39
C PRO A 135 -3.30 33.81 -44.80
N PHE A 136 -3.45 34.73 -43.84
CA PHE A 136 -3.41 36.17 -44.13
C PHE A 136 -2.04 36.67 -44.61
N GLU A 137 -0.95 35.97 -44.28
CA GLU A 137 0.40 36.32 -44.74
C GLU A 137 0.57 35.90 -46.20
N PHE A 138 0.02 34.74 -46.56
CA PHE A 138 -0.04 34.27 -47.93
C PHE A 138 -0.87 35.21 -48.82
N GLU A 139 -2.03 35.66 -48.34
CA GLU A 139 -2.87 36.66 -49.01
C GLU A 139 -2.16 38.01 -49.24
N LYS A 140 -1.22 38.36 -48.35
CA LYS A 140 -0.37 39.55 -48.48
C LYS A 140 0.88 39.31 -49.35
N GLY A 141 0.99 38.16 -50.01
CA GLY A 141 2.10 37.80 -50.88
C GLY A 141 3.41 37.50 -50.15
N GLN A 142 3.37 37.20 -48.84
CA GLN A 142 4.56 36.78 -48.09
C GLN A 142 4.95 35.34 -48.48
N THR A 143 6.25 35.06 -48.50
CA THR A 143 6.81 33.74 -48.80
C THR A 143 7.66 33.22 -47.66
N PHE A 144 7.90 31.91 -47.63
CA PHE A 144 8.78 31.30 -46.66
C PHE A 144 10.23 31.70 -46.92
N ALA A 145 10.88 32.35 -45.94
CA ALA A 145 12.19 32.97 -46.11
C ALA A 145 13.38 32.11 -45.63
N LEU A 146 13.12 30.99 -44.93
CA LEU A 146 14.16 30.12 -44.36
C LEU A 146 14.38 28.91 -45.26
N ASN A 147 15.61 28.37 -45.29
CA ASN A 147 15.85 27.01 -45.75
C ASN A 147 16.36 26.16 -44.59
N LEU A 148 15.82 24.96 -44.46
CA LEU A 148 16.13 24.00 -43.39
C LEU A 148 16.81 22.79 -44.03
N PRO A 149 18.14 22.81 -44.22
CA PRO A 149 18.85 21.73 -44.92
C PRO A 149 18.82 20.41 -44.14
N ASP A 150 18.76 20.46 -42.82
CA ASP A 150 18.71 19.31 -41.91
C ASP A 150 18.01 19.67 -40.59
N GLU A 151 18.02 18.74 -39.64
CA GLU A 151 17.39 18.86 -38.33
C GLU A 151 18.17 19.73 -37.32
N LEU A 152 19.34 20.26 -37.69
CA LEU A 152 20.23 21.02 -36.80
C LEU A 152 20.50 22.43 -37.29
N THR A 153 20.21 22.70 -38.57
CA THR A 153 20.70 23.89 -39.24
C THR A 153 19.56 24.70 -39.85
N VAL A 154 19.61 26.02 -39.67
CA VAL A 154 18.73 26.98 -40.35
C VAL A 154 19.58 27.92 -41.20
N THR A 155 19.18 28.12 -42.45
CA THR A 155 19.82 29.08 -43.34
C THR A 155 18.83 30.15 -43.81
N HIS A 156 19.33 31.38 -43.99
CA HIS A 156 18.54 32.50 -44.51
C HIS A 156 19.34 33.29 -45.55
N PRO A 157 18.78 33.55 -46.76
CA PRO A 157 19.41 34.40 -47.75
C PRO A 157 19.39 35.87 -47.29
N TRP A 158 20.54 36.44 -46.97
CA TRP A 158 20.65 37.83 -46.55
C TRP A 158 20.89 38.74 -47.76
N LYS A 159 20.12 39.83 -47.88
CA LYS A 159 20.34 40.82 -48.94
C LYS A 159 21.77 41.35 -48.83
N ASP A 160 22.51 41.24 -49.93
CA ASP A 160 23.89 41.72 -50.13
C ASP A 160 25.04 40.74 -49.79
N GLU A 161 24.77 39.52 -49.31
CA GLU A 161 25.82 38.51 -49.10
C GLU A 161 25.76 37.40 -50.19
N LYS A 162 26.90 37.10 -50.83
CA LYS A 162 27.04 35.96 -51.77
C LYS A 162 26.84 34.60 -51.08
N LYS A 163 26.87 34.55 -49.75
CA LYS A 163 26.65 33.36 -48.93
C LYS A 163 25.42 33.55 -48.06
N HIS A 164 24.63 32.49 -47.91
CA HIS A 164 23.53 32.47 -46.96
C HIS A 164 24.08 32.50 -45.52
N ARG A 165 23.35 33.13 -44.60
CA ARG A 165 23.66 33.01 -43.17
C ARG A 165 23.16 31.67 -42.67
N GLU A 166 24.00 31.01 -41.88
CA GLU A 166 23.76 29.67 -41.34
C GLU A 166 23.83 29.73 -39.82
N TYR A 167 22.89 29.06 -39.17
CA TYR A 167 22.76 29.00 -37.71
C TYR A 167 22.54 27.55 -37.28
N GLY A 168 23.41 27.06 -36.40
CA GLY A 168 23.30 25.73 -35.80
C GLY A 168 22.52 25.75 -34.49
N PHE A 169 21.73 24.71 -34.28
CA PHE A 169 20.89 24.46 -33.12
C PHE A 169 21.02 22.99 -32.70
N ASP A 170 20.62 22.68 -31.46
CA ASP A 170 20.55 21.28 -31.01
C ASP A 170 19.41 20.52 -31.70
N GLN A 171 18.38 21.23 -32.14
CA GLN A 171 17.30 20.72 -32.99
C GLN A 171 16.54 21.85 -33.68
N VAL A 172 16.09 21.61 -34.90
CA VAL A 172 15.29 22.50 -35.74
C VAL A 172 13.96 21.82 -36.06
N PHE A 173 12.87 22.37 -35.54
CA PHE A 173 11.52 21.91 -35.80
C PHE A 173 10.92 22.67 -37.00
N PRO A 174 10.61 21.97 -38.11
CA PRO A 174 10.04 22.60 -39.30
C PRO A 174 8.57 23.01 -39.09
N PRO A 175 7.99 23.82 -39.99
CA PRO A 175 6.59 24.28 -39.92
C PRO A 175 5.52 23.21 -39.70
N GLY A 176 5.74 21.99 -40.18
CA GLY A 176 4.81 20.87 -40.03
C GLY A 176 4.94 20.11 -38.72
N CYS A 177 5.87 20.50 -37.84
CA CYS A 177 6.13 19.79 -36.60
C CYS A 177 5.03 20.03 -35.56
N SER A 178 4.48 18.94 -35.03
CA SER A 178 3.39 18.98 -34.06
C SER A 178 3.86 19.36 -32.65
N GLN A 179 2.93 19.77 -31.79
CA GLN A 179 3.23 20.02 -30.38
C GLN A 179 3.75 18.76 -29.65
N ASP A 180 3.26 17.58 -30.05
CA ASP A 180 3.70 16.30 -29.49
C ASP A 180 5.18 16.05 -29.77
N GLN A 181 5.61 16.28 -31.00
CA GLN A 181 7.01 16.11 -31.40
C GLN A 181 7.94 17.08 -30.67
N VAL A 182 7.52 18.34 -30.51
CA VAL A 182 8.28 19.34 -29.73
C VAL A 182 8.32 18.97 -28.23
N PHE A 183 7.26 18.34 -27.71
CA PHE A 183 7.19 17.93 -26.31
C PHE A 183 8.03 16.69 -25.97
N GLU A 184 8.39 15.85 -26.94
CA GLU A 184 9.07 14.57 -26.68
C GLU A 184 10.36 14.76 -25.87
N ASP A 185 11.21 15.72 -26.24
CA ASP A 185 12.43 16.00 -25.49
C ASP A 185 12.16 16.71 -24.15
N THR A 186 11.15 17.59 -24.12
CA THR A 186 10.69 18.23 -22.88
C THR A 186 10.15 17.20 -21.86
N ARG A 187 9.56 16.08 -22.33
CA ARG A 187 9.06 15.01 -21.46
C ARG A 187 10.16 14.45 -20.57
N HIS A 188 11.37 14.27 -21.10
CA HIS A 188 12.52 13.79 -20.34
C HIS A 188 12.96 14.78 -19.25
N LEU A 189 12.83 16.08 -19.53
CA LEU A 189 13.09 17.12 -18.55
C LEU A 189 12.07 17.10 -17.40
N VAL A 190 10.79 16.78 -17.66
CA VAL A 190 9.80 16.61 -16.58
C VAL A 190 10.21 15.48 -15.62
N GLN A 191 10.70 14.35 -16.14
CA GLN A 191 11.24 13.28 -15.29
C GLN A 191 12.46 13.75 -14.49
N SER A 192 13.36 14.53 -15.11
CA SER A 192 14.52 15.12 -14.42
C SER A 192 14.09 16.04 -13.26
N ALA A 193 13.00 16.80 -13.45
CA ALA A 193 12.45 17.65 -12.40
C ALA A 193 11.91 16.86 -11.21
N VAL A 194 11.17 15.76 -11.45
CA VAL A 194 10.70 14.85 -10.40
C VAL A 194 11.88 14.15 -9.70
N ASP A 195 12.94 13.87 -10.44
CA ASP A 195 14.20 13.34 -9.92
C ASP A 195 14.98 14.35 -9.05
N GLY A 196 14.51 15.60 -8.92
CA GLY A 196 15.10 16.61 -8.04
C GLY A 196 16.14 17.49 -8.72
N TYR A 197 16.12 17.59 -10.05
CA TYR A 197 16.94 18.54 -10.81
C TYR A 197 16.13 19.79 -11.17
N ASN A 198 16.79 20.94 -11.20
CA ASN A 198 16.16 22.17 -11.64
C ASN A 198 16.09 22.22 -13.17
N VAL A 199 14.89 22.39 -13.70
CA VAL A 199 14.63 22.50 -15.15
C VAL A 199 14.07 23.87 -15.45
N CYS A 200 14.56 24.49 -16.52
CA CYS A 200 14.04 25.76 -17.02
C CYS A 200 13.83 25.68 -18.53
N ILE A 201 12.65 26.14 -18.97
CA ILE A 201 12.27 26.16 -20.39
C ILE A 201 11.95 27.60 -20.76
N PHE A 202 12.65 28.11 -21.77
CA PHE A 202 12.45 29.45 -22.30
C PHE A 202 11.85 29.39 -23.71
N ALA A 203 10.86 30.22 -23.97
CA ALA A 203 10.42 30.53 -25.33
C ALA A 203 10.85 31.95 -25.69
N TYR A 204 11.70 32.07 -26.71
CA TYR A 204 12.23 33.34 -27.19
C TYR A 204 11.81 33.61 -28.65
N GLY A 205 11.68 34.88 -29.01
CA GLY A 205 11.34 35.32 -30.36
C GLY A 205 10.48 36.57 -30.38
N GLN A 206 10.29 37.16 -31.57
CA GLN A 206 9.48 38.36 -31.77
C GLN A 206 7.97 38.13 -31.54
N THR A 207 7.18 39.19 -31.46
CA THR A 207 5.71 39.10 -31.45
C THR A 207 5.21 38.36 -32.69
N GLY A 208 4.29 37.42 -32.50
CA GLY A 208 3.77 36.58 -33.60
C GLY A 208 4.67 35.43 -34.03
N SER A 209 5.80 35.17 -33.38
CA SER A 209 6.69 34.04 -33.74
C SER A 209 6.19 32.66 -33.29
N GLY A 210 5.14 32.60 -32.46
CA GLY A 210 4.60 31.33 -31.93
C GLY A 210 5.04 30.95 -30.51
N LYS A 211 5.63 31.87 -29.73
CA LYS A 211 5.99 31.63 -28.32
C LYS A 211 4.83 31.09 -27.47
N THR A 212 3.71 31.83 -27.43
CA THR A 212 2.51 31.45 -26.67
C THR A 212 1.92 30.14 -27.15
N PHE A 213 1.90 29.92 -28.47
CA PHE A 213 1.49 28.64 -29.05
C PHE A 213 2.42 27.50 -28.60
N THR A 214 3.73 27.72 -28.50
CA THR A 214 4.66 26.69 -28.03
C THR A 214 4.48 26.37 -26.55
N ILE A 215 4.38 27.40 -25.70
CA ILE A 215 4.27 27.21 -24.25
C ILE A 215 2.89 26.70 -23.84
N TYR A 216 1.81 27.33 -24.28
CA TYR A 216 0.44 26.98 -23.88
C TYR A 216 -0.35 26.24 -24.95
N GLY A 217 -0.13 26.56 -26.22
CA GLY A 217 -0.88 25.95 -27.33
C GLY A 217 -2.32 26.42 -27.39
N ASN A 218 -3.20 25.55 -27.85
CA ASN A 218 -4.65 25.74 -27.86
C ASN A 218 -5.35 24.47 -27.37
N GLU A 219 -6.69 24.48 -27.31
CA GLU A 219 -7.47 23.35 -26.80
C GLU A 219 -7.27 22.04 -27.58
N ARG A 220 -7.03 22.13 -28.89
CA ARG A 220 -6.83 20.95 -29.76
C ARG A 220 -5.37 20.49 -29.77
N GLU A 221 -4.45 21.45 -29.67
CA GLU A 221 -3.00 21.26 -29.73
C GLU A 221 -2.35 21.93 -28.51
N PRO A 222 -2.46 21.30 -27.32
CA PRO A 222 -1.87 21.83 -26.11
C PRO A 222 -0.35 21.98 -26.26
N GLY A 223 0.22 23.02 -25.64
CA GLY A 223 1.65 23.31 -25.68
C GLY A 223 2.45 22.59 -24.59
N LEU A 224 3.68 23.03 -24.38
CA LEU A 224 4.62 22.45 -23.43
C LEU A 224 4.11 22.46 -21.98
N THR A 225 3.53 23.56 -21.50
CA THR A 225 3.05 23.69 -20.12
C THR A 225 1.92 22.71 -19.79
N PRO A 226 0.77 22.69 -20.50
CA PRO A 226 -0.30 21.74 -20.17
C PRO A 226 0.15 20.27 -20.34
N ARG A 227 0.99 19.97 -21.33
CA ARG A 227 1.55 18.62 -21.51
C ARG A 227 2.52 18.23 -20.39
N GLY A 228 3.38 19.16 -19.98
CA GLY A 228 4.33 18.95 -18.90
C GLY A 228 3.64 18.73 -17.56
N VAL A 229 2.59 19.50 -17.27
CA VAL A 229 1.76 19.31 -16.08
C VAL A 229 1.04 17.95 -16.12
N SER A 230 0.46 17.57 -17.27
CA SER A 230 -0.16 16.25 -17.43
C SER A 230 0.85 15.12 -17.20
N GLU A 231 2.04 15.23 -17.76
CA GLU A 231 3.11 14.24 -17.58
C GLU A 231 3.60 14.16 -16.14
N LEU A 232 3.76 15.30 -15.46
CA LEU A 232 4.12 15.36 -14.04
C LEU A 232 3.14 14.53 -13.21
N PHE A 233 1.83 14.71 -13.41
CA PHE A 233 0.82 13.95 -12.67
C PHE A 233 0.75 12.47 -13.08
N LYS A 234 1.09 12.11 -14.32
CA LYS A 234 1.26 10.69 -14.69
C LYS A 234 2.41 10.04 -13.92
N ILE A 235 3.54 10.74 -13.78
CA ILE A 235 4.69 10.25 -13.03
C ILE A 235 4.33 10.10 -11.54
N ILE A 236 3.69 11.12 -10.94
CA ILE A 236 3.21 11.07 -9.55
C ILE A 236 2.30 9.87 -9.32
N ASN A 237 1.30 9.67 -10.18
CA ASN A 237 0.37 8.55 -10.05
C ASN A 237 1.07 7.19 -10.19
N ARG A 238 1.98 7.06 -11.17
CA ARG A 238 2.78 5.85 -11.39
C ARG A 238 3.60 5.47 -10.16
N ASP A 239 4.14 6.46 -9.45
CA ASP A 239 5.07 6.25 -8.34
C ASP A 239 4.46 6.53 -6.95
N SER A 240 3.14 6.71 -6.86
CA SER A 240 2.36 6.96 -5.63
C SER A 240 2.51 5.88 -4.54
N GLY A 241 2.71 4.62 -4.93
CA GLY A 241 2.98 3.53 -3.99
C GLY A 241 4.40 3.52 -3.42
N LYS A 242 5.28 4.41 -3.90
CA LYS A 242 6.72 4.44 -3.56
C LYS A 242 7.12 5.73 -2.85
N TYR A 243 6.51 6.86 -3.22
CA TYR A 243 6.84 8.18 -2.70
C TYR A 243 5.56 8.96 -2.39
N THR A 244 5.67 9.87 -1.41
CA THR A 244 4.65 10.89 -1.15
C THR A 244 5.06 12.17 -1.87
N PHE A 245 4.10 12.83 -2.54
CA PHE A 245 4.37 14.01 -3.36
C PHE A 245 3.62 15.24 -2.80
N SER A 246 4.32 16.37 -2.71
CA SER A 246 3.70 17.69 -2.58
C SER A 246 4.08 18.51 -3.80
N VAL A 247 3.07 19.08 -4.47
CA VAL A 247 3.25 19.92 -5.66
C VAL A 247 2.78 21.32 -5.32
N THR A 248 3.67 22.30 -5.51
CA THR A 248 3.38 23.72 -5.33
C THR A 248 3.55 24.47 -6.65
N CYS A 249 2.70 25.45 -6.91
CA CYS A 249 2.71 26.25 -8.12
C CYS A 249 2.44 27.72 -7.80
N PHE A 250 3.16 28.61 -8.48
CA PHE A 250 2.91 30.05 -8.50
C PHE A 250 3.10 30.56 -9.93
N MET A 251 2.43 31.66 -10.28
CA MET A 251 2.50 32.22 -11.63
C MET A 251 2.67 33.74 -11.57
N LEU A 252 3.79 34.23 -12.11
CA LEU A 252 4.19 35.63 -12.03
C LEU A 252 4.46 36.20 -13.42
N GLU A 253 4.19 37.49 -13.57
CA GLU A 253 4.62 38.29 -14.71
C GLU A 253 5.72 39.26 -14.27
N LEU A 254 6.78 39.39 -15.07
CA LEU A 254 7.78 40.44 -14.92
C LEU A 254 7.59 41.44 -16.06
N TYR A 255 7.12 42.65 -15.72
CA TYR A 255 6.86 43.72 -16.68
C TYR A 255 7.51 45.03 -16.19
N GLN A 256 8.41 45.60 -16.99
CA GLN A 256 9.13 46.85 -16.67
C GLN A 256 9.76 46.82 -15.26
N ASP A 257 10.52 45.76 -14.96
CA ASP A 257 11.17 45.52 -13.65
C ASP A 257 10.21 45.39 -12.45
N SER A 258 8.90 45.32 -12.70
CA SER A 258 7.89 45.04 -11.67
C SER A 258 7.39 43.60 -11.78
N LEU A 259 7.34 42.91 -10.66
CA LEU A 259 6.65 41.63 -10.54
C LEU A 259 5.16 41.85 -10.31
N MET A 260 4.33 41.04 -10.96
CA MET A 260 2.89 40.96 -10.73
C MET A 260 2.47 39.50 -10.54
N ASP A 261 1.58 39.26 -9.58
CA ASP A 261 1.02 37.94 -9.33
C ASP A 261 -0.20 37.70 -10.21
N LEU A 262 -0.12 36.67 -11.07
CA LEU A 262 -1.16 36.33 -12.04
C LEU A 262 -2.26 35.43 -11.46
N LEU A 263 -2.10 34.94 -10.23
CA LEU A 263 -3.12 34.13 -9.55
C LEU A 263 -4.09 34.98 -8.72
N LEU A 264 -3.78 36.28 -8.54
CA LEU A 264 -4.68 37.23 -7.89
C LEU A 264 -5.79 37.67 -8.86
N PRO A 265 -7.00 37.98 -8.34
CA PRO A 265 -8.09 38.45 -9.17
C PRO A 265 -7.72 39.75 -9.91
N PRO A 266 -8.18 39.93 -11.16
CA PRO A 266 -7.88 41.12 -11.94
C PRO A 266 -8.40 42.37 -11.24
N GLN A 267 -7.50 43.32 -10.98
CA GLN A 267 -7.84 44.57 -10.30
C GLN A 267 -8.76 45.43 -11.18
N PRO A 268 -9.84 46.03 -10.64
CA PRO A 268 -10.62 46.99 -11.38
C PRO A 268 -9.74 48.21 -11.71
N LYS A 269 -9.66 48.54 -13.00
CA LYS A 269 -9.02 49.78 -13.49
C LYS A 269 -9.87 50.99 -13.14
N GLY A 270 -9.98 51.32 -11.85
CA GLY A 270 -10.72 52.46 -11.34
C GLY A 270 -9.79 53.62 -10.96
N ARG A 271 -9.97 54.78 -11.60
CA ARG A 271 -9.38 56.05 -11.15
C ARG A 271 -9.86 56.35 -9.73
N GLY A 272 -8.97 56.25 -8.74
CA GLY A 272 -9.18 56.82 -7.40
C GLY A 272 -9.62 55.88 -6.27
N GLY A 273 -9.62 54.55 -6.46
CA GLY A 273 -9.82 53.60 -5.37
C GLY A 273 -8.49 53.21 -4.73
N GLN A 274 -8.41 53.19 -3.40
CA GLN A 274 -7.26 52.69 -2.64
C GLN A 274 -6.77 51.36 -3.25
N VAL A 275 -5.49 51.30 -3.60
CA VAL A 275 -4.83 50.05 -4.00
C VAL A 275 -5.06 49.09 -2.84
N ALA A 276 -5.78 47.99 -3.08
CA ALA A 276 -5.86 46.91 -2.10
C ALA A 276 -4.43 46.59 -1.65
N ASP A 277 -4.23 46.40 -0.35
CA ASP A 277 -2.92 46.16 0.27
C ASP A 277 -2.37 44.81 -0.23
N LEU A 278 -1.85 44.82 -1.46
CA LEU A 278 -1.38 43.65 -2.17
C LEU A 278 -0.06 43.22 -1.54
N PRO A 279 0.17 41.91 -1.38
CA PRO A 279 1.44 41.41 -0.88
C PRO A 279 2.58 41.93 -1.76
N LYS A 280 3.56 42.58 -1.14
CA LYS A 280 4.78 42.99 -1.85
C LYS A 280 5.52 41.74 -2.30
N LEU A 281 5.78 41.64 -3.61
CA LEU A 281 6.56 40.56 -4.20
C LEU A 281 8.05 40.86 -4.10
N ASP A 282 8.76 40.10 -3.28
CA ASP A 282 10.20 40.25 -3.07
C ASP A 282 10.95 38.96 -3.42
N ILE A 283 11.95 39.06 -4.31
CA ILE A 283 12.81 37.93 -4.66
C ILE A 283 13.79 37.70 -3.50
N LYS A 284 13.75 36.49 -2.93
CA LYS A 284 14.63 36.04 -1.86
C LYS A 284 15.43 34.83 -2.33
N LYS A 285 16.63 34.68 -1.77
CA LYS A 285 17.49 33.52 -1.99
C LYS A 285 17.81 32.89 -0.65
N ASP A 286 17.57 31.60 -0.51
CA ASP A 286 17.90 30.87 0.70
C ASP A 286 19.42 30.52 0.76
N PRO A 287 19.94 30.04 1.92
CA PRO A 287 21.35 29.64 2.04
C PRO A 287 21.78 28.48 1.13
N LYS A 288 20.82 27.68 0.63
CA LYS A 288 21.06 26.58 -0.31
C LYS A 288 21.06 27.06 -1.77
N GLY A 289 20.77 28.33 -1.99
CA GLY A 289 20.76 28.97 -3.29
C GLY A 289 19.42 28.90 -4.03
N LEU A 290 18.37 28.38 -3.40
CA LEU A 290 17.02 28.35 -3.96
C LEU A 290 16.43 29.76 -3.96
N VAL A 291 15.89 30.17 -5.11
CA VAL A 291 15.24 31.47 -5.28
C VAL A 291 13.74 31.31 -5.06
N THR A 292 13.16 32.14 -4.19
CA THR A 292 11.73 32.20 -3.90
C THR A 292 11.21 33.62 -4.06
N VAL A 293 9.93 33.78 -4.35
CA VAL A 293 9.29 35.10 -4.39
C VAL A 293 8.36 35.20 -3.19
N ALA A 294 8.80 35.92 -2.16
CA ALA A 294 8.00 36.17 -0.98
C ALA A 294 6.78 37.03 -1.35
N GLY A 295 5.60 36.66 -0.85
CA GLY A 295 4.34 37.33 -1.15
C GLY A 295 3.60 36.77 -2.37
N ALA A 296 4.23 35.88 -3.16
CA ALA A 296 3.53 35.22 -4.26
C ALA A 296 2.46 34.25 -3.74
N THR A 297 1.31 34.24 -4.41
CA THR A 297 0.24 33.27 -4.17
C THR A 297 0.72 31.88 -4.58
N ILE A 298 0.64 30.93 -3.64
CA ILE A 298 1.03 29.53 -3.88
C ILE A 298 -0.23 28.68 -3.87
N VAL A 299 -0.39 27.88 -4.92
CA VAL A 299 -1.37 26.78 -4.97
C VAL A 299 -0.63 25.50 -4.63
N GLU A 300 -1.11 24.76 -3.64
CA GLU A 300 -0.52 23.50 -3.19
C GLU A 300 -1.52 22.35 -3.35
N THR A 301 -1.03 21.20 -3.81
CA THR A 301 -1.78 19.95 -3.83
C THR A 301 -0.91 18.81 -3.29
N LEU A 302 -1.51 17.98 -2.42
CA LEU A 302 -0.87 16.80 -1.81
C LEU A 302 -1.36 15.52 -2.49
N TYR A 303 -0.44 14.60 -2.79
CA TYR A 303 -0.71 13.31 -3.44
C TYR A 303 0.01 12.15 -2.75
#